data_AF-A0A0X3TKW1-F1
#
_entry.id   AF-A0A0X3TKW1-F1
#
_cell.length_a   1.000
_cell.length_b   1.000
_cell.length_c   1.000
_cell.angle_alpha   90.00
_cell.angle_beta   90.00
_cell.angle_gamma   90.00
#
_symmetry.space_group_name_H-M   'P 1'
#
loop_
_entity.id
_entity.type
_entity.pdbx_description
1 polymer ?
#
loop_
_entity_poly.entity_id
_entity_poly.type
_entity_poly.pdbx_seq_one_letter_code
_entity_poly.pdbx_strand_id
1 'polypeptide(L)'
;MSDNQKPKNFQERLERNIFGLFIATALAVSIAGIVEIVPLFYLKQTVDYTEQTDKYGNVKNEKFPELVWERTFTQDENGKLVSDKALYKQDRNGQWVLADWKAGDGVRPYTPLELAGRDLYLREGCYICHSQMIRPFRDERERYGHYSLATESIYDHPMQWGSKRTGPDLARLGGKYSDEWHVMHLLRPQDLVPESVMPAYPWLAENPVSEDFFGTKRDMSKRLAVMRTLGVPYTDEEIENANAAIEGYTEMDAMVAYLQVLGTMVKLDDSKAYRE
;
A
#
# COMPACT_ATOMS: atom_id res chain seq x y z
N MET A 1 -47.70 -27.07 -32.44
CA MET A 1 -48.30 -26.07 -31.52
C MET A 1 -48.05 -26.56 -30.11
N SER A 2 -46.93 -26.17 -29.51
CA SER A 2 -46.50 -26.65 -28.19
C SER A 2 -47.27 -25.91 -27.11
N ASP A 3 -48.33 -26.58 -26.68
CA ASP A 3 -49.07 -26.53 -25.43
C ASP A 3 -48.88 -25.31 -24.49
N ASN A 4 -50.00 -24.65 -24.23
CA ASN A 4 -50.19 -23.50 -23.34
C ASN A 4 -50.15 -23.96 -21.86
N GLN A 5 -49.20 -24.83 -21.50
CA GLN A 5 -49.12 -25.41 -20.16
C GLN A 5 -48.68 -24.34 -19.16
N LYS A 6 -49.53 -24.10 -18.17
CA LYS A 6 -49.17 -23.27 -17.01
C LYS A 6 -47.95 -23.89 -16.32
N PRO A 7 -46.98 -23.08 -15.90
CA PRO A 7 -45.78 -23.55 -15.24
C PRO A 7 -46.15 -24.32 -13.98
N LYS A 8 -45.55 -25.51 -13.79
CA LYS A 8 -45.90 -26.43 -12.71
C LYS A 8 -45.29 -25.99 -11.39
N ASN A 9 -44.04 -25.52 -11.43
CA ASN A 9 -43.26 -25.14 -10.25
C ASN A 9 -42.62 -23.75 -10.39
N PHE A 10 -42.15 -23.19 -9.27
CA PHE A 10 -41.49 -21.88 -9.22
C PHE A 10 -40.25 -21.79 -10.12
N GLN A 11 -39.46 -22.85 -10.19
CA GLN A 11 -38.32 -22.95 -11.10
C GLN A 11 -38.74 -22.73 -12.57
N GLU A 12 -39.75 -23.45 -13.04
CA GLU A 12 -40.25 -23.34 -14.42
C GLU A 12 -40.86 -21.96 -14.71
N ARG A 13 -41.37 -21.25 -13.69
CA ARG A 13 -41.81 -19.84 -13.80
C ARG A 13 -40.64 -18.90 -14.03
N LEU A 14 -39.51 -19.12 -13.36
CA LEU A 14 -38.30 -18.31 -13.52
C LEU A 14 -37.58 -18.61 -14.84
N GLU A 15 -37.47 -19.88 -15.23
CA GLU A 15 -36.81 -20.29 -16.49
C GLU A 15 -37.52 -19.72 -17.73
N ARG A 16 -38.85 -19.56 -17.67
CA ARG A 16 -39.65 -18.97 -18.75
C ARG A 16 -39.69 -17.44 -18.73
N ASN A 17 -39.14 -16.78 -17.70
CA ASN A 17 -39.11 -15.33 -17.56
C ASN A 17 -37.66 -14.83 -17.49
N ILE A 18 -37.18 -14.21 -18.57
CA ILE A 18 -35.79 -13.74 -18.66
C ILE A 18 -35.39 -12.79 -17.52
N PHE A 19 -36.30 -11.88 -17.10
CA PHE A 19 -36.04 -10.97 -15.97
C PHE A 19 -36.04 -11.72 -14.64
N GLY A 20 -36.93 -12.71 -14.49
CA GLY A 20 -36.96 -13.57 -13.31
C GLY A 20 -35.66 -14.36 -13.14
N LEU A 21 -35.19 -15.01 -14.21
CA LEU A 21 -33.94 -15.76 -14.21
C LEU A 21 -32.72 -14.86 -13.97
N PHE A 22 -32.68 -13.67 -14.58
CA PHE A 22 -31.63 -12.68 -14.36
C PHE A 22 -31.55 -12.27 -12.89
N ILE A 23 -32.67 -11.88 -12.27
CA ILE A 23 -32.72 -11.48 -10.87
C ILE A 23 -32.29 -12.63 -9.95
N ALA A 24 -32.79 -13.84 -10.19
CA ALA A 24 -32.43 -15.01 -9.39
C ALA A 24 -30.92 -15.31 -9.44
N THR A 25 -30.32 -15.20 -10.64
CA THR A 25 -28.87 -15.39 -10.83
C THR A 25 -28.07 -14.29 -10.17
N ALA A 26 -28.49 -13.02 -10.33
CA ALA A 26 -27.83 -11.88 -9.70
C ALA A 26 -27.84 -11.98 -8.17
N LEU A 27 -28.95 -12.43 -7.57
CA LEU A 27 -29.04 -12.70 -6.13
C LEU A 27 -28.15 -13.86 -5.72
N ALA A 28 -28.12 -14.96 -6.47
CA ALA A 28 -27.30 -16.11 -6.13
C ALA A 28 -25.80 -15.79 -6.13
N VAL A 29 -25.32 -15.04 -7.14
CA VAL A 29 -23.90 -14.68 -7.26
C VAL A 29 -23.51 -13.59 -6.25
N SER A 30 -24.42 -12.68 -5.88
CA SER A 30 -24.10 -11.58 -4.96
C SER A 30 -23.91 -12.02 -3.51
N ILE A 31 -24.52 -13.13 -3.08
CA ILE A 31 -24.44 -13.61 -1.69
C ILE A 31 -22.98 -13.81 -1.25
N ALA A 32 -22.15 -14.46 -2.07
CA ALA A 32 -20.74 -14.70 -1.73
C ALA A 32 -19.97 -13.39 -1.53
N GLY A 33 -20.11 -12.44 -2.45
CA GLY A 33 -19.47 -11.13 -2.33
C GLY A 33 -19.96 -10.33 -1.12
N ILE A 34 -21.26 -10.39 -0.81
CA ILE A 34 -21.81 -9.72 0.38
C ILE A 34 -21.24 -10.33 1.66
N VAL A 35 -21.19 -11.67 1.77
CA VAL A 35 -20.73 -12.35 2.98
C VAL A 35 -19.22 -12.20 3.19
N GLU A 36 -18.41 -12.16 2.13
CA GLU A 36 -16.95 -12.11 2.25
C GLU A 36 -16.40 -10.67 2.29
N ILE A 37 -16.94 -9.74 1.50
CA ILE A 37 -16.35 -8.39 1.34
C ILE A 37 -16.98 -7.38 2.32
N VAL A 38 -18.30 -7.38 2.46
CA VAL A 38 -18.98 -6.34 3.26
C VAL A 38 -18.53 -6.34 4.72
N PRO A 39 -18.39 -7.49 5.42
CA PRO A 39 -17.89 -7.50 6.79
C PRO A 39 -16.49 -6.92 6.95
N LEU A 40 -15.61 -7.05 5.94
CA LEU A 40 -14.24 -6.52 6.00
C LEU A 40 -14.19 -5.00 6.13
N PHE A 41 -15.23 -4.28 5.70
CA PHE A 41 -15.35 -2.82 5.90
C PHE A 41 -15.69 -2.42 7.34
N TYR A 42 -16.09 -3.38 8.18
CA TYR A 42 -16.49 -3.13 9.57
C TYR A 42 -15.59 -3.87 10.58
N LEU A 43 -14.75 -4.80 10.13
CA LEU A 43 -13.80 -5.50 10.98
C LEU A 43 -12.60 -4.59 11.30
N LYS A 44 -12.51 -4.18 12.56
CA LYS A 44 -11.44 -3.31 13.08
C LYS A 44 -10.03 -3.81 12.75
N GLN A 45 -9.82 -5.13 12.73
CA GLN A 45 -8.52 -5.73 12.40
C GLN A 45 -8.04 -5.46 10.96
N THR A 46 -8.95 -5.19 10.01
CA THR A 46 -8.64 -5.01 8.58
C THR A 46 -8.72 -3.57 8.09
N VAL A 47 -9.59 -2.75 8.69
CA VAL A 47 -9.83 -1.37 8.23
C VAL A 47 -9.47 -0.31 9.25
N ASP A 48 -9.47 -0.61 10.54
CA ASP A 48 -9.47 0.47 11.51
C ASP A 48 -9.01 0.02 12.90
N TYR A 49 -7.79 0.38 13.27
CA TYR A 49 -7.40 0.35 14.67
C TYR A 49 -7.71 1.67 15.38
N THR A 50 -8.44 2.59 14.74
CA THR A 50 -8.72 3.90 15.29
C THR A 50 -10.21 3.93 15.71
N GLU A 51 -10.52 3.45 16.92
CA GLU A 51 -11.91 3.40 17.42
C GLU A 51 -12.42 4.76 17.89
N GLN A 52 -13.22 5.41 17.03
CA GLN A 52 -14.04 6.63 17.23
C GLN A 52 -13.45 7.94 16.69
N THR A 53 -14.01 8.36 15.56
CA THR A 53 -13.81 9.67 14.95
C THR A 53 -14.21 10.81 15.90
N ASP A 54 -13.22 11.52 16.44
CA ASP A 54 -13.43 12.93 16.70
C ASP A 54 -13.54 13.68 15.35
N LYS A 55 -13.96 14.95 15.39
CA LYS A 55 -14.14 15.79 14.18
C LYS A 55 -12.86 16.02 13.36
N TYR A 56 -11.72 15.47 13.78
CA TYR A 56 -10.42 15.56 13.10
C TYR A 56 -9.77 14.19 12.82
N GLY A 57 -10.41 13.07 13.18
CA GLY A 57 -10.03 11.73 12.72
C GLY A 57 -8.83 11.10 13.44
N ASN A 58 -8.50 11.51 14.67
CA ASN A 58 -7.39 10.92 15.41
C ASN A 58 -7.89 9.81 16.31
N VAL A 59 -7.45 8.56 16.10
CA VAL A 59 -7.79 7.52 17.07
C VAL A 59 -6.72 6.46 17.24
N LYS A 60 -6.66 5.92 18.46
CA LYS A 60 -5.63 4.97 18.92
C LYS A 60 -6.11 3.55 18.79
N ASN A 61 -5.18 2.67 18.42
CA ASN A 61 -5.33 1.24 18.66
C ASN A 61 -5.26 0.99 20.17
N GLU A 62 -6.37 0.57 20.78
CA GLU A 62 -6.37 0.25 22.21
C GLU A 62 -5.52 -0.99 22.54
N LYS A 63 -5.37 -1.92 21.58
CA LYS A 63 -4.65 -3.19 21.78
C LYS A 63 -3.16 -3.10 21.45
N PHE A 64 -2.83 -2.45 20.33
CA PHE A 64 -1.45 -2.27 19.85
C PHE A 64 -1.23 -0.85 19.28
N PRO A 65 -1.19 0.19 20.13
CA PRO A 65 -0.99 1.58 19.71
C PRO A 65 0.31 1.81 18.94
N GLU A 66 1.29 0.94 19.10
CA GLU A 66 2.58 1.02 18.42
C GLU A 66 2.55 0.66 16.93
N LEU A 67 1.47 0.07 16.41
CA LEU A 67 1.42 -0.41 15.03
C LEU A 67 1.21 0.71 14.01
N VAL A 68 0.56 1.81 14.40
CA VAL A 68 0.21 2.92 13.49
C VAL A 68 0.82 4.20 14.03
N TRP A 69 1.41 5.00 13.16
CA TRP A 69 2.03 6.25 13.55
C TRP A 69 0.97 7.27 13.99
N GLU A 70 1.05 7.69 15.25
CA GLU A 70 0.10 8.61 15.84
C GLU A 70 0.36 10.06 15.40
N ARG A 71 -0.66 10.69 14.83
CA ARG A 71 -0.73 12.12 14.51
C ARG A 71 -2.08 12.67 14.95
N THR A 72 -2.09 13.92 15.41
CA THR A 72 -3.27 14.72 15.71
C THR A 72 -3.51 15.71 14.60
N PHE A 73 -4.65 15.65 13.93
CA PHE A 73 -5.06 16.65 12.95
C PHE A 73 -5.88 17.77 13.61
N THR A 74 -5.66 18.99 13.15
CA THR A 74 -6.46 20.17 13.49
C THR A 74 -6.70 20.99 12.23
N GLN A 75 -7.67 21.92 12.28
CA GLN A 75 -7.84 22.91 11.23
C GLN A 75 -7.19 24.22 11.67
N ASP A 76 -6.41 24.82 10.78
CA ASP A 76 -5.86 26.16 10.98
C ASP A 76 -6.93 27.26 10.82
N GLU A 77 -6.54 28.52 11.04
CA GLU A 77 -7.42 29.69 10.90
C GLU A 77 -7.99 29.86 9.48
N ASN A 78 -7.36 29.23 8.47
CA ASN A 78 -7.76 29.27 7.07
C ASN A 78 -8.55 28.02 6.64
N GLY A 79 -8.85 27.09 7.56
CA GLY A 79 -9.54 25.84 7.28
C GLY A 79 -8.66 24.74 6.65
N LYS A 80 -7.34 24.92 6.62
CA LYS A 80 -6.36 23.94 6.15
C LYS A 80 -6.20 22.82 7.18
N LEU A 81 -6.11 21.58 6.71
CA LEU A 81 -5.82 20.42 7.56
C LEU A 81 -4.32 20.40 7.89
N VAL A 82 -4.01 20.60 9.16
CA VAL A 82 -2.65 20.56 9.70
C VAL A 82 -2.54 19.44 10.72
N SER A 83 -1.31 19.01 11.00
CA SER A 83 -1.02 17.98 12.00
C SER A 83 0.02 18.45 13.00
N ASP A 84 -0.06 17.94 14.23
CA ASP A 84 0.92 18.12 15.30
C ASP A 84 2.34 17.63 14.94
N LYS A 85 2.46 16.59 14.10
CA LYS A 85 3.72 16.04 13.60
C LYS A 85 3.77 16.16 12.09
N ALA A 86 4.95 16.39 11.54
CA ALA A 86 5.17 16.42 10.10
C ALA A 86 5.66 15.07 9.58
N LEU A 87 5.19 14.65 8.40
CA LEU A 87 5.69 13.45 7.73
C LEU A 87 7.11 13.66 7.19
N TYR A 88 7.34 14.78 6.53
CA TYR A 88 8.62 15.15 5.94
C TYR A 88 8.82 16.67 5.97
N LYS A 89 10.08 17.11 5.94
CA LYS A 89 10.48 18.53 6.01
C LYS A 89 11.76 18.77 5.22
N GLN A 90 12.05 20.02 4.89
CA GLN A 90 13.35 20.40 4.36
C GLN A 90 14.39 20.48 5.48
N ASP A 91 15.56 19.90 5.25
CA ASP A 91 16.73 20.07 6.11
C ASP A 91 17.39 21.45 5.89
N ARG A 92 18.52 21.70 6.57
CA ARG A 92 19.26 22.97 6.42
C ARG A 92 19.84 23.19 5.02
N ASN A 93 19.95 22.13 4.23
CA ASN A 93 20.47 22.14 2.87
C ASN A 93 19.35 22.18 1.82
N GLY A 94 18.09 22.23 2.24
CA GLY A 94 16.91 22.22 1.35
C GLY A 94 16.52 20.83 0.86
N GLN A 95 17.13 19.75 1.37
CA GLN A 95 16.76 18.38 1.03
C GLN A 95 15.54 17.94 1.84
N TRP A 96 14.60 17.29 1.18
CA TRP A 96 13.42 16.72 1.82
C TRP A 96 13.77 15.43 2.54
N VAL A 97 13.58 15.41 3.85
CA VAL A 97 13.87 14.27 4.73
C VAL A 97 12.67 13.96 5.62
N LEU A 98 12.63 12.75 6.15
CA LEU A 98 11.66 12.38 7.19
C LEU A 98 11.76 13.34 8.38
N ALA A 99 10.62 13.81 8.86
CA ALA A 99 10.57 14.86 9.87
C ALA A 99 10.56 14.29 11.31
N ASP A 100 9.41 13.82 11.76
CA ASP A 100 9.21 13.42 13.17
C ASP A 100 9.13 11.90 13.37
N TRP A 101 9.08 11.15 12.27
CA TRP A 101 8.98 9.69 12.28
C TRP A 101 10.34 9.01 12.24
N LYS A 102 10.51 7.93 13.01
CA LYS A 102 11.66 7.02 12.96
C LYS A 102 11.21 5.58 12.71
N ALA A 103 12.12 4.77 12.18
CA ALA A 103 11.87 3.35 11.97
C ALA A 103 11.39 2.67 13.27
N GLY A 104 10.22 2.04 13.21
CA GLY A 104 9.57 1.40 14.34
C GLY A 104 8.53 2.23 15.09
N ASP A 105 8.33 3.51 14.75
CA ASP A 105 7.33 4.38 15.39
C ASP A 105 5.88 4.10 14.93
N GLY A 106 5.68 3.14 14.03
CA GLY A 106 4.38 2.72 13.50
C GLY A 106 4.23 2.98 12.00
N VAL A 107 3.22 2.34 11.42
CA VAL A 107 2.83 2.50 10.01
C VAL A 107 2.38 3.92 9.75
N ARG A 108 3.00 4.55 8.77
CA ARG A 108 2.71 5.91 8.32
C ARG A 108 2.41 5.93 6.82
N PRO A 109 1.73 6.97 6.31
CA PRO A 109 1.67 7.20 4.87
C PRO A 109 3.07 7.28 4.26
N TYR A 110 3.20 6.85 3.00
CA TYR A 110 4.43 6.99 2.24
C TYR A 110 4.77 8.47 2.01
N THR A 111 6.05 8.81 2.04
CA THR A 111 6.50 10.12 1.54
C THR A 111 6.25 10.23 0.02
N PRO A 112 6.26 11.43 -0.57
CA PRO A 112 6.09 11.58 -2.02
C PRO A 112 7.08 10.75 -2.84
N LEU A 113 8.35 10.68 -2.40
CA LEU A 113 9.39 9.89 -3.10
C LEU A 113 9.14 8.38 -2.97
N GLU A 114 8.80 7.89 -1.77
CA GLU A 114 8.45 6.49 -1.54
C GLU A 114 7.19 6.08 -2.32
N LEU A 115 6.18 6.95 -2.38
CA LEU A 115 4.95 6.68 -3.12
C LEU A 115 5.22 6.67 -4.63
N ALA A 116 6.09 7.56 -5.11
CA ALA A 116 6.53 7.54 -6.50
C ALA A 116 7.27 6.24 -6.83
N GLY A 117 8.15 5.77 -5.94
CA GLY A 117 8.84 4.49 -6.03
C GLY A 117 7.90 3.29 -6.06
N ARG A 118 6.85 3.32 -5.23
CA ARG A 118 5.79 2.31 -5.22
C ARG A 118 5.03 2.26 -6.54
N ASP A 119 4.70 3.42 -7.11
CA ASP A 119 4.05 3.50 -8.41
C ASP A 119 4.97 2.96 -9.53
N LEU A 120 6.29 3.14 -9.40
CA LEU A 120 7.28 2.53 -10.29
C LEU A 120 7.38 1.01 -10.10
N TYR A 121 7.37 0.52 -8.86
CA TYR A 121 7.33 -0.92 -8.54
C TYR A 121 6.13 -1.61 -9.19
N LEU A 122 4.98 -0.93 -9.19
CA LEU A 122 3.78 -1.35 -9.91
C LEU A 122 3.97 -1.31 -11.42
N ARG A 123 4.50 -0.22 -11.98
CA ARG A 123 4.75 -0.07 -13.42
C ARG A 123 5.65 -1.16 -13.97
N GLU A 124 6.74 -1.46 -13.26
CA GLU A 124 7.74 -2.45 -13.65
C GLU A 124 7.31 -3.91 -13.43
N GLY A 125 6.13 -4.12 -12.83
CA GLY A 125 5.57 -5.45 -12.63
C GLY A 125 6.33 -6.28 -11.60
N CYS A 126 7.05 -5.65 -10.66
CA CYS A 126 7.85 -6.37 -9.67
C CYS A 126 7.02 -7.37 -8.84
N TYR A 127 5.74 -7.04 -8.59
CA TYR A 127 4.76 -7.89 -7.92
C TYR A 127 4.48 -9.24 -8.61
N ILE A 128 4.84 -9.40 -9.89
CA ILE A 128 4.69 -10.67 -10.62
C ILE A 128 5.71 -11.71 -10.12
N CYS A 129 6.86 -11.24 -9.64
CA CYS A 129 7.97 -12.09 -9.17
C CYS A 129 8.17 -12.05 -7.66
N HIS A 130 7.81 -10.95 -7.01
CA HIS A 130 8.07 -10.67 -5.61
C HIS A 130 6.77 -10.47 -4.84
N SER A 131 6.62 -11.19 -3.73
CA SER A 131 5.53 -10.97 -2.80
C SER A 131 5.93 -10.00 -1.70
N GLN A 132 4.94 -9.31 -1.14
CA GLN A 132 5.08 -8.54 0.09
C GLN A 132 4.07 -9.03 1.13
N MET A 133 4.14 -10.33 1.44
CA MET A 133 3.29 -10.94 2.47
C MET A 133 3.97 -12.19 3.04
N ILE A 134 4.55 -12.05 4.23
CA ILE A 134 5.18 -13.15 4.95
C ILE A 134 4.09 -13.94 5.69
N ARG A 135 4.00 -15.25 5.42
CA ARG A 135 3.01 -16.13 6.04
C ARG A 135 3.46 -16.55 7.44
N PRO A 136 2.52 -16.87 8.35
CA PRO A 136 2.80 -17.20 9.74
C PRO A 136 3.28 -18.65 9.92
N PHE A 137 4.33 -19.02 9.18
CA PHE A 137 5.04 -20.29 9.31
C PHE A 137 6.45 -20.04 9.82
N ARG A 138 6.99 -21.01 10.55
CA ARG A 138 8.34 -20.92 11.13
C ARG A 138 9.42 -20.74 10.06
N ASP A 139 9.40 -21.52 8.98
CA ASP A 139 10.40 -21.43 7.90
C ASP A 139 10.36 -20.07 7.17
N GLU A 140 9.17 -19.51 6.94
CA GLU A 140 9.07 -18.15 6.39
C GLU A 140 9.61 -17.11 7.35
N ARG A 141 9.36 -17.30 8.65
CA ARG A 141 9.88 -16.40 9.67
C ARG A 141 11.40 -16.40 9.73
N GLU A 142 12.02 -17.57 9.69
CA GLU A 142 13.49 -17.69 9.69
C GLU A 142 14.11 -17.07 8.43
N ARG A 143 13.40 -17.12 7.29
CA ARG A 143 13.90 -16.56 6.02
C ARG A 143 13.71 -15.05 5.87
N TYR A 144 12.54 -14.54 6.25
CA TYR A 144 12.11 -13.17 5.94
C TYR A 144 11.87 -12.29 7.17
N GLY A 145 11.75 -12.86 8.36
CA GLY A 145 11.40 -12.15 9.59
C GLY A 145 9.93 -12.33 9.98
N HIS A 146 9.41 -11.47 10.87
CA HIS A 146 8.06 -11.62 11.41
C HIS A 146 6.99 -11.75 10.30
N TYR A 147 5.88 -12.46 10.56
CA TYR A 147 4.80 -12.53 9.58
C TYR A 147 4.19 -11.14 9.31
N SER A 148 3.66 -10.91 8.12
CA SER A 148 3.05 -9.62 7.79
C SER A 148 1.76 -9.43 8.57
N LEU A 149 1.51 -8.20 9.00
CA LEU A 149 0.26 -7.80 9.67
C LEU A 149 -0.64 -7.07 8.68
N ALA A 150 -1.96 -7.20 8.84
CA ALA A 150 -2.91 -6.46 8.01
C ALA A 150 -2.67 -4.94 8.09
N THR A 151 -2.24 -4.44 9.26
CA THR A 151 -1.91 -3.04 9.50
C THR A 151 -0.80 -2.50 8.61
N GLU A 152 0.16 -3.34 8.21
CA GLU A 152 1.31 -2.91 7.38
C GLU A 152 0.87 -2.47 5.97
N SER A 153 -0.30 -2.91 5.51
CA SER A 153 -0.83 -2.62 4.17
C SER A 153 -2.03 -1.66 4.16
N ILE A 154 -2.34 -0.96 5.26
CA ILE A 154 -3.53 -0.10 5.36
C ILE A 154 -3.54 1.05 4.36
N TYR A 155 -2.37 1.60 4.03
CA TYR A 155 -2.22 2.70 3.08
C TYR A 155 -1.88 2.21 1.66
N ASP A 156 -1.89 0.90 1.43
CA ASP A 156 -1.56 0.33 0.13
C ASP A 156 -2.76 0.30 -0.81
N HIS A 157 -2.83 1.31 -1.68
CA HIS A 157 -3.80 1.35 -2.77
C HIS A 157 -3.09 1.23 -4.13
N PRO A 158 -3.19 0.08 -4.84
CA PRO A 158 -3.75 -1.22 -4.42
C PRO A 158 -2.75 -2.06 -3.60
N MET A 159 -3.21 -3.04 -2.80
CA MET A 159 -2.34 -3.92 -2.01
C MET A 159 -1.23 -4.58 -2.84
N GLN A 160 -0.04 -4.77 -2.25
CA GLN A 160 1.12 -5.42 -2.91
C GLN A 160 1.37 -6.86 -2.46
N TRP A 161 0.35 -7.53 -1.91
CA TRP A 161 0.46 -8.93 -1.56
C TRP A 161 0.66 -9.75 -2.85
N GLY A 162 1.78 -10.47 -2.91
CA GLY A 162 2.12 -11.24 -4.12
C GLY A 162 1.38 -12.56 -4.18
N SER A 163 1.10 -13.01 -5.39
CA SER A 163 0.52 -14.33 -5.68
C SER A 163 1.56 -15.36 -6.12
N LYS A 164 2.80 -14.92 -6.40
CA LYS A 164 3.90 -15.75 -6.87
C LYS A 164 5.23 -15.28 -6.26
N ARG A 165 6.17 -16.21 -6.13
CA ARG A 165 7.56 -15.97 -5.70
C ARG A 165 8.52 -16.60 -6.70
N THR A 166 8.86 -15.84 -7.74
CA THR A 166 10.02 -16.15 -8.60
C THR A 166 11.29 -15.66 -7.92
N GLY A 167 11.23 -14.45 -7.34
CA GLY A 167 12.22 -13.91 -6.42
C GLY A 167 11.75 -14.02 -4.96
N PRO A 168 12.61 -13.60 -4.01
CA PRO A 168 12.28 -13.62 -2.58
C PRO A 168 11.14 -12.67 -2.20
N ASP A 169 10.52 -12.89 -1.04
CA ASP A 169 9.57 -11.93 -0.45
C ASP A 169 10.30 -10.65 -0.01
N LEU A 170 9.66 -9.50 -0.23
CA LEU A 170 10.22 -8.16 0.03
C LEU A 170 9.55 -7.43 1.18
N ALA A 171 8.59 -8.02 1.89
CA ALA A 171 7.83 -7.33 2.95
C ALA A 171 8.70 -6.76 4.07
N ARG A 172 9.92 -7.30 4.26
CA ARG A 172 10.90 -6.88 5.27
C ARG A 172 12.29 -6.69 4.69
N LEU A 173 12.35 -6.00 3.55
CA LEU A 173 13.61 -5.72 2.87
C LEU A 173 14.37 -4.53 3.47
N GLY A 174 13.65 -3.57 4.04
CA GLY A 174 14.23 -2.31 4.49
C GLY A 174 15.33 -2.50 5.53
N GLY A 175 16.48 -1.88 5.28
CA GLY A 175 17.68 -1.98 6.11
C GLY A 175 18.45 -3.29 6.00
N LYS A 176 18.00 -4.28 5.21
CA LYS A 176 18.72 -5.56 5.00
C LYS A 176 19.90 -5.40 4.03
N TYR A 177 19.75 -4.54 3.03
CA TYR A 177 20.80 -4.21 2.05
C TYR A 177 21.00 -2.70 2.00
N SER A 178 22.19 -2.26 1.58
CA SER A 178 22.45 -0.82 1.41
C SER A 178 21.81 -0.28 0.13
N ASP A 179 21.67 1.03 0.05
CA ASP A 179 21.13 1.70 -1.14
C ASP A 179 21.99 1.39 -2.37
N GLU A 180 23.31 1.36 -2.21
CA GLU A 180 24.24 1.02 -3.29
C GLU A 180 24.03 -0.42 -3.77
N TRP A 181 23.75 -1.36 -2.86
CA TRP A 181 23.43 -2.73 -3.24
C TRP A 181 22.14 -2.76 -4.08
N HIS A 182 21.10 -2.02 -3.67
CA HIS A 182 19.86 -1.94 -4.43
C HIS A 182 20.07 -1.33 -5.82
N VAL A 183 20.82 -0.24 -5.93
CA VAL A 183 21.15 0.38 -7.22
C VAL A 183 21.87 -0.62 -8.12
N MET A 184 22.95 -1.23 -7.63
CA MET A 184 23.74 -2.19 -8.42
C MET A 184 22.93 -3.43 -8.81
N HIS A 185 22.10 -3.94 -7.88
CA HIS A 185 21.21 -5.07 -8.14
C HIS A 185 20.16 -4.72 -9.21
N LEU A 186 19.54 -3.55 -9.16
CA LEU A 186 18.53 -3.15 -10.14
C LEU A 186 19.15 -2.83 -11.50
N LEU A 187 20.36 -2.26 -11.55
CA LEU A 187 21.09 -2.03 -12.80
C LEU A 187 21.39 -3.34 -13.52
N ARG A 188 21.92 -4.34 -12.81
CA ARG A 188 22.16 -5.67 -13.36
C ARG A 188 22.20 -6.73 -12.25
N PRO A 189 21.09 -7.45 -12.00
CA PRO A 189 21.00 -8.42 -10.90
C PRO A 189 22.08 -9.51 -10.96
N GLN A 190 22.44 -9.94 -12.18
CA GLN A 190 23.40 -11.01 -12.44
C GLN A 190 24.83 -10.66 -12.04
N ASP A 191 25.16 -9.38 -11.83
CA ASP A 191 26.49 -8.99 -11.36
C ASP A 191 26.70 -9.27 -9.87
N LEU A 192 25.63 -9.19 -9.08
CA LEU A 192 25.65 -9.47 -7.66
C LEU A 192 25.23 -10.90 -7.33
N VAL A 193 24.28 -11.43 -8.12
CA VAL A 193 23.73 -12.78 -7.96
C VAL A 193 23.72 -13.46 -9.34
N PRO A 194 24.79 -14.17 -9.73
CA PRO A 194 24.96 -14.73 -11.08
C PRO A 194 23.80 -15.60 -11.56
N GLU A 195 23.15 -16.32 -10.65
CA GLU A 195 21.99 -17.17 -10.91
C GLU A 195 20.64 -16.43 -10.95
N SER A 196 20.64 -15.10 -10.78
CA SER A 196 19.41 -14.31 -10.75
C SER A 196 18.70 -14.35 -12.10
N VAL A 197 17.41 -14.66 -12.04
CA VAL A 197 16.49 -14.59 -13.19
C VAL A 197 15.77 -13.25 -13.29
N MET A 198 16.09 -12.30 -12.40
CA MET A 198 15.48 -10.97 -12.39
C MET A 198 15.96 -10.16 -13.62
N PRO A 199 15.06 -9.45 -14.33
CA PRO A 199 15.45 -8.53 -15.38
C PRO A 199 16.30 -7.36 -14.86
N ALA A 200 17.14 -6.80 -15.73
CA ALA A 200 17.85 -5.56 -15.46
C ALA A 200 16.94 -4.34 -15.72
N TYR A 201 17.04 -3.31 -14.87
CA TYR A 201 16.26 -2.07 -14.92
C TYR A 201 17.16 -0.82 -15.01
N PRO A 202 18.10 -0.73 -15.99
CA PRO A 202 19.06 0.37 -16.06
C PRO A 202 18.41 1.74 -16.30
N TRP A 203 17.26 1.78 -16.99
CA TRP A 203 16.54 3.03 -17.29
C TRP A 203 16.11 3.80 -16.06
N LEU A 204 15.92 3.12 -14.91
CA LEU A 204 15.54 3.79 -13.67
C LEU A 204 16.60 4.83 -13.24
N ALA A 205 17.87 4.60 -13.55
CA ALA A 205 18.95 5.52 -13.22
C ALA A 205 19.03 6.73 -14.17
N GLU A 206 18.44 6.63 -15.36
CA GLU A 206 18.49 7.67 -16.40
C GLU A 206 17.26 8.57 -16.36
N ASN A 207 16.11 8.02 -15.99
CA ASN A 207 14.84 8.73 -16.00
C ASN A 207 14.64 9.58 -14.74
N PRO A 208 14.25 10.86 -14.87
CA PRO A 208 13.84 11.67 -13.73
C PRO A 208 12.47 11.22 -13.21
N VAL A 209 12.30 11.13 -11.89
CA VAL A 209 11.03 10.71 -11.26
C VAL A 209 9.88 11.70 -11.49
N SER A 210 10.21 12.95 -11.81
CA SER A 210 9.23 14.00 -12.13
C SER A 210 8.53 13.77 -13.46
N GLU A 211 9.03 12.87 -14.30
CA GLU A 211 8.41 12.47 -15.55
C GLU A 211 7.63 11.15 -15.35
N ASP A 212 6.55 11.01 -16.09
CA ASP A 212 5.65 9.85 -16.07
C ASP A 212 5.79 9.06 -17.38
N PHE A 213 5.05 7.96 -17.48
CA PHE A 213 4.99 7.12 -18.66
C PHE A 213 4.52 7.96 -19.88
N PHE A 214 5.37 8.01 -20.92
CA PHE A 214 5.26 8.85 -22.12
C PHE A 214 5.72 10.32 -22.00
N GLY A 215 6.51 10.66 -20.98
CA GLY A 215 7.14 11.99 -20.89
C GLY A 215 6.18 13.10 -20.44
N THR A 216 5.02 12.74 -19.88
CA THR A 216 4.15 13.69 -19.20
C THR A 216 4.69 14.00 -17.80
N LYS A 217 4.52 15.21 -17.30
CA LYS A 217 4.96 15.54 -15.94
C LYS A 217 4.11 14.79 -14.91
N ARG A 218 4.75 14.03 -14.01
CA ARG A 218 4.12 13.40 -12.84
C ARG A 218 3.62 14.48 -11.89
N ASP A 219 2.39 14.32 -11.40
CA ASP A 219 1.77 15.25 -10.45
C ASP A 219 1.52 14.54 -9.11
N MET A 220 2.50 14.63 -8.22
CA MET A 220 2.42 14.03 -6.90
C MET A 220 1.41 14.73 -6.00
N SER A 221 1.15 16.02 -6.20
CA SER A 221 0.09 16.72 -5.45
C SER A 221 -1.28 16.12 -5.75
N LYS A 222 -1.59 15.86 -7.02
CA LYS A 222 -2.81 15.12 -7.39
C LYS A 222 -2.81 13.69 -6.85
N ARG A 223 -1.68 12.99 -6.94
CA ARG A 223 -1.55 11.61 -6.44
C ARG A 223 -1.86 11.52 -4.95
N LEU A 224 -1.31 12.41 -4.13
CA LEU A 224 -1.54 12.48 -2.69
C LEU A 224 -2.97 12.94 -2.37
N ALA A 225 -3.52 13.90 -3.11
CA ALA A 225 -4.91 14.32 -2.96
C ALA A 225 -5.89 13.15 -3.20
N VAL A 226 -5.64 12.31 -4.21
CA VAL A 226 -6.41 11.09 -4.45
C VAL A 226 -6.24 10.08 -3.32
N MET A 227 -5.00 9.85 -2.84
CA MET A 227 -4.78 8.98 -1.68
C MET A 227 -5.52 9.47 -0.44
N ARG A 228 -5.60 10.79 -0.25
CA ARG A 228 -6.41 11.38 0.82
C ARG A 228 -7.89 11.10 0.65
N THR A 229 -8.44 11.18 -0.56
CA THR A 229 -9.84 10.78 -0.79
C THR A 229 -10.10 9.29 -0.53
N LEU A 230 -9.06 8.45 -0.61
CA LEU A 230 -9.12 7.02 -0.27
C LEU A 230 -8.93 6.74 1.24
N GLY A 231 -8.71 7.78 2.07
CA GLY A 231 -8.56 7.66 3.51
C GLY A 231 -7.13 7.76 4.04
N VAL A 232 -6.12 7.99 3.18
CA VAL A 232 -4.73 8.15 3.63
C VAL A 232 -4.53 9.56 4.22
N PRO A 233 -4.05 9.68 5.48
CA PRO A 233 -4.10 10.94 6.21
C PRO A 233 -2.95 11.90 5.86
N TYR A 234 -3.00 12.48 4.65
CA TYR A 234 -2.12 13.56 4.22
C TYR A 234 -2.68 14.94 4.59
N THR A 235 -1.82 15.80 5.11
CA THR A 235 -2.11 17.23 5.33
C THR A 235 -2.08 18.02 4.03
N ASP A 236 -2.68 19.21 4.01
CA ASP A 236 -2.63 20.05 2.81
C ASP A 236 -1.22 20.56 2.50
N GLU A 237 -0.37 20.78 3.52
CA GLU A 237 1.03 21.17 3.32
C GLU A 237 1.85 20.06 2.65
N GLU A 238 1.62 18.81 3.04
CA GLU A 238 2.24 17.64 2.40
C GLU A 238 1.77 17.51 0.93
N ILE A 239 0.52 17.82 0.63
CA ILE A 239 0.03 17.80 -0.75
C ILE A 239 0.66 18.91 -1.60
N GLU A 240 0.74 20.12 -1.07
CA GLU A 240 1.32 21.29 -1.76
C GLU A 240 2.81 21.09 -2.08
N ASN A 241 3.56 20.53 -1.13
CA ASN A 241 5.01 20.32 -1.27
C ASN A 241 5.38 19.03 -2.02
N ALA A 242 4.41 18.19 -2.39
CA ALA A 242 4.65 16.85 -2.94
C ALA A 242 5.52 16.84 -4.20
N ASN A 243 5.31 17.79 -5.12
CA ASN A 243 6.08 17.88 -6.36
C ASN A 243 7.51 18.37 -6.12
N ALA A 244 7.71 19.30 -5.20
CA ALA A 244 9.04 19.77 -4.82
C ALA A 244 9.83 18.68 -4.08
N ALA A 245 9.14 17.77 -3.36
CA ALA A 245 9.75 16.68 -2.61
C ALA A 245 10.42 15.61 -3.49
N ILE A 246 10.06 15.53 -4.76
CA ILE A 246 10.61 14.55 -5.72
C ILE A 246 11.50 15.17 -6.78
N GLU A 247 11.65 16.50 -6.78
CA GLU A 247 12.40 17.21 -7.81
C GLU A 247 13.91 16.87 -7.74
N GLY A 248 14.51 16.59 -8.90
CA GLY A 248 15.93 16.24 -9.01
C GLY A 248 16.28 14.79 -8.70
N TYR A 249 15.33 13.98 -8.25
CA TYR A 249 15.53 12.54 -8.05
C TYR A 249 15.30 11.73 -9.34
N THR A 250 15.97 10.60 -9.44
CA THR A 250 15.75 9.61 -10.49
C THR A 250 14.68 8.59 -10.09
N GLU A 251 14.17 7.84 -11.06
CA GLU A 251 13.30 6.70 -10.79
C GLU A 251 13.99 5.64 -9.91
N MET A 252 15.31 5.49 -10.03
CA MET A 252 16.12 4.59 -9.20
C MET A 252 16.08 5.04 -7.74
N ASP A 253 16.29 6.34 -7.47
CA ASP A 253 16.24 6.87 -6.10
C ASP A 253 14.86 6.63 -5.47
N ALA A 254 13.79 6.85 -6.24
CA ALA A 254 12.44 6.59 -5.78
C ALA A 254 12.19 5.11 -5.50
N MET A 255 12.63 4.22 -6.40
CA MET A 255 12.53 2.76 -6.21
C MET A 255 13.26 2.32 -4.95
N VAL A 256 14.50 2.79 -4.74
CA VAL A 256 15.29 2.47 -3.54
C VAL A 256 14.61 3.00 -2.29
N ALA A 257 14.11 4.25 -2.30
CA ALA A 257 13.38 4.82 -1.17
C ALA A 257 12.15 3.96 -0.78
N TYR A 258 11.39 3.48 -1.77
CA TYR A 258 10.29 2.55 -1.52
C TYR A 258 10.77 1.21 -0.95
N LEU A 259 11.80 0.59 -1.53
CA LEU A 259 12.31 -0.70 -1.06
C LEU A 259 12.85 -0.61 0.37
N GLN A 260 13.46 0.52 0.75
CA GLN A 260 14.01 0.74 2.08
C GLN A 260 12.95 0.96 3.18
N VAL A 261 11.71 1.33 2.82
CA VAL A 261 10.65 1.49 3.83
C VAL A 261 9.94 0.16 4.16
N LEU A 262 10.09 -0.86 3.30
CA LEU A 262 9.37 -2.13 3.45
C LEU A 262 9.75 -2.87 4.73
N GLY A 263 8.79 -2.93 5.66
CA GLY A 263 8.92 -3.66 6.92
C GLY A 263 9.71 -2.93 8.01
N THR A 264 10.12 -1.67 7.78
CA THR A 264 10.79 -0.85 8.80
C THR A 264 9.81 -0.08 9.68
N MET A 265 8.53 -0.07 9.31
CA MET A 265 7.56 0.80 9.96
C MET A 265 7.16 0.37 11.37
N VAL A 266 7.07 -0.93 11.62
CA VAL A 266 6.66 -1.46 12.92
C VAL A 266 7.82 -2.17 13.58
N LYS A 267 8.12 -1.80 14.82
CA LYS A 267 9.03 -2.58 15.66
C LYS A 267 8.26 -3.71 16.32
N LEU A 268 8.33 -4.89 15.71
CA LEU A 268 7.59 -6.06 16.16
C LEU A 268 8.29 -6.75 17.33
N ASP A 269 7.50 -7.09 18.34
CA ASP A 269 7.95 -7.83 19.52
C ASP A 269 7.54 -9.29 19.41
N ASP A 270 8.52 -10.17 19.29
CA ASP A 270 8.32 -11.62 19.16
C ASP A 270 7.64 -12.26 20.39
N SER A 271 7.57 -11.57 21.52
CA SER A 271 6.84 -12.03 22.70
C SER A 271 5.32 -11.77 22.62
N LYS A 272 4.88 -10.88 21.71
CA LYS A 272 3.46 -10.53 21.54
C LYS A 272 2.80 -11.37 20.45
N ALA A 273 1.58 -11.81 20.73
CA ALA A 273 0.73 -12.48 19.75
C ALA A 273 -0.12 -11.43 19.00
N TYR A 274 0.34 -11.00 17.82
CA TYR A 274 -0.40 -10.07 16.94
C TYR A 274 -1.53 -10.72 16.11
N ARG A 275 -1.91 -11.95 16.46
CA ARG A 275 -2.82 -12.81 15.68
C ARG A 275 -4.26 -12.82 16.20
N GLU A 276 -4.50 -12.22 17.37
CA GLU A 276 -5.77 -12.21 18.09
C GLU A 276 -6.47 -10.86 18.01
#